data_AF-A0A951MR30-F1
#
_entry.id   AF-A0A951MR30-F1
#
_cell.length_a   1.000
_cell.length_b   1.000
_cell.length_c   1.000
_cell.angle_alpha   90.00
_cell.angle_beta   90.00
_cell.angle_gamma   90.00
#
_symmetry.space_group_name_H-M   'P 1'
#
loop_
_entity.id
_entity.type
_entity.pdbx_description
1 polymer ?
#
loop_
_entity_poly.entity_id
_entity_poly.type
_entity_poly.pdbx_seq_one_letter_code
_entity_poly.pdbx_strand_id
1 'polypeptide(L)'
;MDVSIPFYPLIVVPVAVAVFLFWRRARWHLALLRRGRPLDRFDRIGRRIAALGVFVFGQKRLLQDPGPGIAHAFVFWGFVVLLATTGNYLTNGLVETIVAWPLGGFAWSVVTLFANVFMGLVLGALVYYAIRRTVVRPPR
;
A
#
# COMPACT_ATOMS: atom_id res chain seq x y z
N MET A 1 -8.51 5.54 -35.23
CA MET A 1 -9.38 6.52 -34.55
C MET A 1 -8.53 7.18 -33.49
N ASP A 2 -8.10 8.42 -33.71
CA ASP A 2 -7.35 9.15 -32.69
C ASP A 2 -8.31 9.49 -31.56
N VAL A 3 -8.15 8.81 -30.43
CA VAL A 3 -8.91 9.10 -29.21
C VAL A 3 -8.40 10.43 -28.68
N SER A 4 -8.91 11.53 -29.22
CA SER A 4 -8.73 12.85 -28.63
C SER A 4 -9.70 12.95 -27.45
N ILE A 5 -9.18 13.01 -26.23
CA ILE A 5 -10.00 13.26 -25.05
C ILE A 5 -10.28 14.77 -25.07
N PRO A 6 -11.49 15.22 -25.45
CA PRO A 6 -11.80 16.63 -25.42
C PRO A 6 -11.63 17.13 -23.99
N PHE A 7 -11.10 18.34 -23.82
CA PHE A 7 -10.89 18.99 -22.51
C PHE A 7 -9.78 18.43 -21.61
N TYR A 8 -8.86 17.58 -22.10
CA TYR A 8 -7.65 17.20 -21.34
C TYR A 8 -6.91 18.38 -20.65
N PRO A 9 -6.76 19.57 -21.29
CA PRO A 9 -6.11 20.70 -20.64
C PRO A 9 -6.78 21.17 -19.34
N LEU A 10 -8.07 20.88 -19.13
CA LEU A 10 -8.79 21.23 -17.91
C LEU A 10 -8.27 20.49 -16.67
N ILE A 11 -7.52 19.39 -16.83
CA ILE A 11 -6.93 18.63 -15.71
C ILE A 11 -5.88 19.45 -14.94
N VAL A 12 -5.30 20.48 -15.57
CA VAL A 12 -4.26 21.32 -14.96
C VAL A 12 -4.80 22.06 -13.74
N VAL A 13 -6.03 22.56 -13.79
CA VAL A 13 -6.65 23.30 -12.69
C VAL A 13 -6.84 22.45 -11.43
N PRO A 14 -7.53 21.28 -11.46
CA PRO A 14 -7.67 20.44 -10.28
C PRO A 14 -6.34 19.89 -9.79
N VAL A 15 -5.38 19.58 -10.67
CA VAL A 15 -4.03 19.16 -10.27
C VAL A 15 -3.30 20.28 -9.52
N ALA A 16 -3.33 21.51 -10.04
CA ALA A 16 -2.71 22.66 -9.40
C ALA A 16 -3.33 22.94 -8.02
N VAL A 17 -4.67 22.88 -7.92
CA VAL A 17 -5.38 23.02 -6.64
C VAL A 17 -5.00 21.91 -5.67
N ALA A 18 -4.95 20.65 -6.12
CA ALA A 18 -4.57 19.51 -5.29
C ALA A 18 -3.14 19.66 -4.75
N VAL A 19 -2.18 20.02 -5.61
CA VAL A 19 -0.78 20.26 -5.22
C VAL A 19 -0.67 21.42 -4.22
N PHE A 20 -1.39 22.52 -4.46
CA PHE A 20 -1.40 23.67 -3.55
C PHE A 20 -1.94 23.30 -2.16
N LEU A 21 -3.09 22.62 -2.10
CA LEU A 21 -3.71 22.19 -0.84
C LEU A 21 -2.83 21.17 -0.10
N PHE A 22 -2.27 20.20 -0.83
CA PHE A 22 -1.31 19.25 -0.30
C PHE A 22 -0.11 19.96 0.31
N TRP A 23 0.52 20.88 -0.44
CA TRP A 23 1.69 21.62 0.04
C TRP A 23 1.38 22.48 1.26
N ARG A 24 0.24 23.17 1.27
CA ARG A 24 -0.21 23.95 2.43
C ARG A 24 -0.33 23.09 3.67
N ARG A 25 -0.94 21.90 3.54
CA ARG A 25 -1.13 20.97 4.65
C ARG A 25 0.18 20.30 5.08
N ALA A 26 1.03 19.92 4.13
CA ALA A 26 2.33 19.31 4.38
C ALA A 26 3.25 20.28 5.14
N ARG A 27 3.29 21.55 4.75
CA ARG A 27 4.06 22.59 5.47
C ARG A 27 3.62 22.73 6.92
N TRP A 28 2.31 22.73 7.18
CA TRP A 28 1.77 22.80 8.54
C TRP A 28 2.20 21.60 9.38
N HIS A 29 2.03 20.37 8.86
CA HIS A 29 2.48 19.16 9.56
C HIS A 29 3.99 19.15 9.80
N LEU A 30 4.78 19.57 8.81
CA LEU A 30 6.23 19.64 8.95
C LEU A 30 6.65 20.66 10.01
N ALA A 31 5.97 21.81 10.09
CA ALA A 31 6.20 22.80 11.14
C ALA A 31 5.88 22.25 12.54
N LEU A 32 4.81 21.48 12.68
CA LEU A 32 4.46 20.80 13.92
C LEU A 32 5.49 19.74 14.31
N LEU A 33 5.89 18.88 13.37
CA LEU A 33 6.89 17.83 13.61
C LEU A 33 8.25 18.42 14.03
N ARG A 34 8.64 19.56 13.44
CA ARG A 34 9.88 20.27 13.80
C ARG A 34 9.87 20.89 15.20
N ARG A 35 8.69 21.10 15.80
CA ARG A 35 8.56 21.56 17.20
C ARG A 35 8.67 20.41 18.20
N GLY A 36 8.65 19.16 17.74
CA GLY A 36 8.88 18.00 18.58
C GLY A 36 10.31 17.92 19.12
N ARG A 37 10.54 17.08 20.12
CA ARG A 37 11.89 16.84 20.65
C ARG A 37 12.81 16.27 19.56
N PRO A 38 14.08 16.68 19.50
CA PRO A 38 15.04 16.08 18.58
C PRO A 38 15.15 14.58 18.87
N LEU A 39 15.00 13.78 17.82
CA LEU A 39 15.15 12.34 17.87
C LEU A 39 16.35 11.97 17.03
N ASP A 40 17.38 11.40 17.65
CA ASP A 40 18.40 10.70 16.89
C ASP A 40 17.76 9.48 16.22
N ARG A 41 17.86 9.40 14.90
CA ARG A 41 17.26 8.33 14.09
C ARG A 41 18.26 7.23 13.77
N PHE A 42 19.55 7.51 13.97
CA PHE A 42 20.65 6.59 13.74
C PHE A 42 21.11 5.94 15.04
N ASP A 43 20.46 6.23 16.16
CA ASP A 43 20.64 5.47 17.38
C ASP A 43 20.05 4.05 17.23
N ARG A 44 20.82 3.03 17.64
CA ARG A 44 20.33 1.64 17.76
C ARG A 44 19.70 1.08 16.46
N ILE A 45 20.31 1.34 15.30
CA ILE A 45 19.82 0.95 13.96
C ILE A 45 19.38 -0.53 13.92
N GLY A 46 20.20 -1.45 14.45
CA GLY A 46 19.87 -2.88 14.45
C GLY A 46 18.54 -3.19 15.16
N ARG A 47 18.28 -2.57 16.32
CA ARG A 47 17.00 -2.75 17.03
C ARG A 47 15.82 -2.17 16.25
N ARG A 48 16.02 -1.07 15.52
CA ARG A 48 14.98 -0.42 14.70
C ARG A 48 14.65 -1.23 13.45
N ILE A 49 15.65 -1.82 12.79
CA ILE A 49 15.43 -2.73 11.66
C ILE A 49 14.72 -4.01 12.12
N ALA A 50 15.14 -4.60 13.24
CA ALA A 50 14.43 -5.74 13.83
C ALA A 50 12.96 -5.39 14.17
N ALA A 51 12.74 -4.19 14.71
CA ALA A 51 11.40 -3.68 14.98
C ALA A 51 10.55 -3.53 13.70
N LEU A 52 11.15 -3.15 12.56
CA LEU A 52 10.46 -3.12 11.27
C LEU A 52 9.98 -4.52 10.87
N GLY A 53 10.85 -5.53 10.97
CA GLY A 53 10.51 -6.93 10.73
C GLY A 53 9.33 -7.39 11.57
N VAL A 54 9.38 -7.14 12.87
CA VAL A 54 8.36 -7.64 13.82
C VAL A 54 7.05 -6.87 13.75
N PHE A 55 7.10 -5.54 13.69
CA PHE A 55 5.91 -4.71 13.85
C PHE A 55 5.29 -4.27 12.52
N VAL A 56 6.08 -4.13 11.45
CA VAL A 56 5.56 -3.74 10.14
C VAL A 56 5.23 -4.96 9.30
N PHE A 57 6.21 -5.82 9.01
CA PHE A 57 5.96 -7.02 8.21
C PHE A 57 5.20 -8.08 9.02
N GLY A 58 5.61 -8.35 10.26
CA GLY A 58 4.95 -9.31 11.13
C GLY A 58 3.66 -8.82 11.77
N GLN A 59 3.34 -7.52 11.66
CA GLN A 59 2.10 -6.90 12.16
C GLN A 59 1.74 -7.26 13.62
N LYS A 60 2.75 -7.54 14.47
CA LYS A 60 2.56 -8.12 15.80
C LYS A 60 1.55 -7.38 16.69
N ARG A 61 1.49 -6.05 16.62
CA ARG A 61 0.54 -5.23 17.41
C ARG A 61 -0.90 -5.38 16.92
N LEU A 62 -1.09 -5.51 15.62
CA LEU A 62 -2.41 -5.53 15.03
C LEU A 62 -3.08 -6.90 15.21
N LEU A 63 -2.27 -7.96 15.16
CA LEU A 63 -2.72 -9.33 15.40
C LEU A 63 -3.12 -9.61 16.86
N GLN A 64 -2.95 -8.64 17.77
CA GLN A 64 -3.49 -8.73 19.14
C GLN A 64 -5.03 -8.67 19.16
N ASP A 65 -5.65 -8.03 18.18
CA ASP A 65 -7.09 -8.11 17.91
C ASP A 65 -7.31 -8.90 16.61
N PRO A 66 -7.54 -10.23 16.69
CA PRO A 66 -7.42 -11.11 15.53
C PRO A 66 -8.42 -10.79 14.42
N GLY A 67 -9.60 -10.27 14.73
CA GLY A 67 -10.62 -9.94 13.73
C GLY A 67 -10.12 -8.89 12.71
N PRO A 68 -9.95 -7.63 13.10
CA PRO A 68 -9.42 -6.59 12.22
C PRO A 68 -7.95 -6.80 11.88
N GLY A 69 -7.17 -7.45 12.75
CA GLY A 69 -5.76 -7.75 12.54
C GLY A 69 -5.51 -8.68 11.36
N ILE A 70 -6.21 -9.81 11.28
CA ILE A 70 -6.07 -10.76 10.16
C ILE A 70 -6.55 -10.14 8.85
N ALA A 71 -7.69 -9.44 8.88
CA ALA A 71 -8.16 -8.70 7.72
C ALA A 71 -7.10 -7.71 7.21
N HIS A 72 -6.38 -7.03 8.12
CA HIS A 72 -5.35 -6.07 7.74
C HIS A 72 -4.11 -6.74 7.18
N ALA A 73 -3.75 -7.92 7.72
CA ALA A 73 -2.66 -8.72 7.21
C ALA A 73 -2.91 -9.12 5.75
N PHE A 74 -4.13 -9.55 5.42
CA PHE A 74 -4.49 -9.83 4.03
C PHE A 74 -4.40 -8.61 3.13
N VAL A 75 -4.88 -7.45 3.59
CA VAL A 75 -4.77 -6.20 2.81
C VAL A 75 -3.31 -5.81 2.59
N PHE A 76 -2.48 -5.81 3.63
CA PHE A 76 -1.07 -5.42 3.54
C PHE A 76 -0.27 -6.36 2.63
N TRP A 77 -0.29 -7.66 2.90
CA TRP A 77 0.46 -8.63 2.10
C TRP A 77 -0.11 -8.75 0.69
N GLY A 78 -1.43 -8.57 0.53
CA GLY A 78 -2.04 -8.50 -0.78
C GLY A 78 -1.52 -7.32 -1.60
N PHE A 79 -1.40 -6.12 -1.02
CA PHE A 79 -0.79 -5.01 -1.73
C PHE A 79 0.70 -5.20 -2.04
N VAL A 80 1.45 -5.87 -1.16
CA VAL A 80 2.86 -6.21 -1.42
C VAL A 80 2.99 -7.13 -2.65
N VAL A 81 2.13 -8.15 -2.77
CA VAL A 81 2.13 -9.07 -3.92
C VAL A 81 1.59 -8.38 -5.18
N LEU A 82 0.48 -7.65 -5.09
CA LEU A 82 -0.13 -6.93 -6.21
C LEU A 82 0.75 -5.80 -6.75
N LEU A 83 1.73 -5.33 -5.97
CA LEU A 83 2.72 -4.37 -6.46
C LEU A 83 3.52 -4.93 -7.64
N ALA A 84 3.79 -6.24 -7.67
CA ALA A 84 4.50 -6.88 -8.77
C ALA A 84 3.68 -6.86 -10.07
N THR A 85 2.39 -7.23 -10.00
CA THR A 85 1.50 -7.24 -11.19
C THR A 85 1.17 -5.82 -11.65
N THR A 86 0.93 -4.90 -10.72
CA THR A 86 0.72 -3.47 -11.03
C THR A 86 1.97 -2.85 -11.64
N GLY A 87 3.14 -3.15 -11.09
CA GLY A 87 4.43 -2.74 -11.63
C GLY A 87 4.66 -3.31 -13.03
N ASN A 88 4.23 -4.54 -13.30
CA ASN A 88 4.31 -5.13 -14.63
C ASN A 88 3.49 -4.33 -15.66
N TYR A 89 2.25 -3.97 -15.32
CA TYR A 89 1.41 -3.14 -16.20
C TYR A 89 2.02 -1.75 -16.41
N LEU A 90 2.54 -1.13 -15.35
CA LEU A 90 3.17 0.19 -15.43
C LEU A 90 4.42 0.19 -16.32
N THR A 91 5.16 -0.92 -16.32
CA THR A 91 6.42 -1.09 -17.04
C THR A 91 6.27 -1.81 -18.38
N ASN A 92 5.03 -2.02 -18.86
CA ASN A 92 4.72 -2.73 -20.10
C ASN A 92 5.39 -4.13 -20.20
N GLY A 93 5.39 -4.90 -19.11
CA GLY A 93 5.88 -6.30 -19.14
C GLY A 93 7.32 -6.50 -18.63
N LEU A 94 8.02 -5.44 -18.23
CA LEU A 94 9.43 -5.55 -17.79
C LEU A 94 9.57 -6.40 -16.52
N VAL A 95 8.68 -6.22 -15.54
CA VAL A 95 8.73 -6.97 -14.28
C VAL A 95 8.56 -8.46 -14.53
N GLU A 96 7.59 -8.85 -15.36
CA GLU A 96 7.36 -10.22 -15.78
C GLU A 96 8.58 -10.78 -16.51
N THR A 97 9.16 -10.03 -17.44
CA THR A 97 10.34 -10.46 -18.20
C THR A 97 11.51 -10.80 -17.28
N ILE A 98 11.79 -9.96 -16.27
CA ILE A 98 12.87 -10.17 -15.30
C ILE A 98 12.57 -11.37 -14.39
N VAL A 99 11.34 -11.47 -13.89
CA VAL A 99 10.94 -12.51 -12.93
C VAL A 99 10.76 -13.88 -13.60
N ALA A 100 10.36 -13.92 -14.86
CA ALA A 100 10.17 -15.15 -15.62
C ALA A 100 11.50 -15.81 -16.03
N TRP A 101 12.57 -15.00 -16.20
CA TRP A 101 13.88 -15.44 -16.68
C TRP A 101 14.51 -16.63 -15.93
N PRO A 102 14.48 -16.73 -14.59
CA PRO A 102 15.26 -17.74 -13.87
C PRO A 102 14.70 -19.18 -14.00
N LEU A 103 13.44 -19.36 -14.45
CA LEU A 103 12.74 -20.66 -14.44
C LEU A 103 11.71 -20.82 -15.55
N GLY A 104 11.95 -20.24 -16.74
CA GLY A 104 11.06 -20.39 -17.90
C GLY A 104 9.60 -19.94 -17.64
N GLY A 105 9.41 -18.92 -16.80
CA GLY A 105 8.08 -18.39 -16.45
C GLY A 105 7.46 -18.97 -15.17
N PHE A 106 7.99 -20.03 -14.57
CA PHE A 106 7.41 -20.62 -13.35
C PHE A 106 7.32 -19.62 -12.20
N ALA A 107 8.38 -18.84 -11.97
CA ALA A 107 8.39 -17.81 -10.92
C ALA A 107 7.30 -16.74 -11.14
N TRP A 108 7.04 -16.37 -12.39
CA TRP A 108 5.94 -15.45 -12.72
C TRP A 108 4.56 -16.10 -12.51
N SER A 109 4.40 -17.38 -12.86
CA SER A 109 3.18 -18.14 -12.55
C SER A 109 2.89 -18.21 -11.05
N VAL A 110 3.92 -18.36 -10.22
CA VAL A 110 3.78 -18.30 -8.75
C VAL A 110 3.32 -16.91 -8.32
N VAL A 111 3.96 -15.84 -8.82
CA VAL A 111 3.56 -14.46 -8.50
C VAL A 111 2.10 -14.19 -8.86
N THR A 112 1.67 -14.59 -10.06
CA THR A 112 0.29 -14.38 -10.52
C THR A 112 -0.73 -15.22 -9.74
N LEU A 113 -0.39 -16.46 -9.37
CA LEU A 113 -1.22 -17.29 -8.48
C LEU A 113 -1.42 -16.59 -7.12
N PHE A 114 -0.34 -16.16 -6.47
CA PHE A 114 -0.42 -15.45 -5.20
C PHE A 114 -1.20 -14.14 -5.35
N ALA A 115 -1.00 -13.39 -6.43
CA ALA A 115 -1.73 -12.16 -6.70
C ALA A 115 -3.24 -12.41 -6.78
N ASN A 116 -3.67 -13.46 -7.49
CA ASN A 116 -5.09 -13.83 -7.60
C ASN A 116 -5.69 -14.26 -6.26
N VAL A 117 -4.97 -15.08 -5.49
CA VAL A 117 -5.41 -15.51 -4.15
C VAL A 117 -5.56 -14.30 -3.23
N PHE A 118 -4.53 -13.46 -3.15
CA PHE A 118 -4.57 -12.27 -2.30
C PHE A 118 -5.61 -11.25 -2.75
N MET A 119 -5.88 -11.14 -4.05
CA MET A 119 -6.96 -10.29 -4.55
C MET A 119 -8.31 -10.71 -3.94
N GLY A 120 -8.62 -12.00 -3.93
CA GLY A 120 -9.80 -12.53 -3.26
C GLY A 120 -9.80 -12.25 -1.75
N LEU A 121 -8.67 -12.46 -1.07
CA LEU A 121 -8.54 -12.19 0.37
C LEU A 121 -8.72 -10.70 0.71
N VAL A 122 -8.18 -9.80 -0.10
CA VAL A 122 -8.34 -8.35 0.07
C VAL A 122 -9.80 -7.95 -0.12
N LEU A 123 -10.49 -8.49 -1.12
CA LEU A 123 -11.93 -8.26 -1.31
C LEU A 123 -12.74 -8.76 -0.10
N GLY A 124 -12.44 -9.95 0.41
CA GLY A 124 -13.04 -10.48 1.63
C GLY A 124 -12.79 -9.58 2.86
N ALA A 125 -11.55 -9.11 3.04
CA ALA A 125 -11.19 -8.17 4.10
C ALA A 125 -11.93 -6.83 3.97
N LEU A 126 -12.12 -6.33 2.75
CA LEU A 126 -12.89 -5.12 2.50
C LEU A 126 -14.37 -5.29 2.87
N VAL A 127 -14.98 -6.43 2.52
CA VAL A 127 -16.34 -6.78 2.94
C VAL A 127 -16.42 -6.85 4.46
N TYR A 128 -15.48 -7.52 5.12
CA TYR A 128 -15.40 -7.57 6.58
C TYR A 128 -15.33 -6.17 7.19
N TYR A 129 -14.48 -5.29 6.67
CA TYR A 129 -14.38 -3.91 7.15
C TYR A 129 -15.65 -3.10 6.90
N ALA A 130 -16.29 -3.28 5.76
CA ALA A 130 -17.56 -2.64 5.47
C ALA A 130 -18.61 -3.05 6.50
N ILE A 131 -18.79 -4.35 6.75
CA ILE A 131 -19.75 -4.89 7.73
C ILE A 131 -19.42 -4.39 9.14
N ARG A 132 -18.15 -4.48 9.56
CA ARG A 132 -17.71 -4.01 10.89
C ARG A 132 -17.98 -2.52 11.07
N ARG A 133 -17.82 -1.73 10.02
CA ARG A 133 -18.01 -0.27 10.05
C ARG A 133 -19.49 0.13 10.02
N THR A 134 -20.32 -0.53 9.24
CA THR A 134 -21.72 -0.10 9.02
C THR A 134 -22.70 -0.77 9.99
N VAL A 135 -22.49 -2.06 10.29
CA VAL A 135 -23.41 -2.90 11.08
C VAL A 135 -22.96 -3.01 12.53
N VAL A 136 -21.75 -3.52 12.79
CA VAL A 136 -21.31 -3.88 14.15
C VAL A 136 -21.09 -2.66 15.05
N ARG A 137 -20.60 -1.54 14.47
CA ARG A 137 -20.33 -0.27 15.16
C ARG A 137 -19.62 -0.46 16.52
N PRO A 138 -18.37 -0.96 16.53
CA PRO A 138 -17.63 -1.18 17.77
C PRO A 138 -17.52 0.12 18.59
N PRO A 139 -17.64 0.05 19.93
CA PRO A 139 -17.33 1.19 20.79
C PRO A 139 -15.89 1.66 20.56
N ARG A 140 -15.69 2.98 20.53
CA ARG A 140 -14.40 3.63 20.25
C ARG A 140 -13.43 3.54 21.41
#